data_AF-A0A1B7T9N0-F1
#
_entry.id   AF-A0A1B7T9N0-F1
#
_cell.length_a   1.000
_cell.length_b   1.000
_cell.length_c   1.000
_cell.angle_alpha   90.00
_cell.angle_beta   90.00
_cell.angle_gamma   90.00
#
_symmetry.space_group_name_H-M   'P 1'
#
loop_
_entity.id
_entity.type
_entity.pdbx_description
1 polymer ?
#
loop_
_entity_poly.entity_id
_entity_poly.type
_entity_poly.pdbx_seq_one_letter_code
_entity_poly.pdbx_strand_id
1 'polypeptide(L)' 'KPIGGHVLAHASATRIMLRKGRGEERVGKLQDSPDMPEKECVYIIGEKGICDPDD' A
#
# COMPACT_ATOMS: atom_id res chain seq x y z
N LYS A 1 -0.22 12.89 -3.02
CA LYS A 1 0.97 12.69 -3.90
C LYS A 1 2.21 12.65 -3.02
N PRO A 2 3.18 11.76 -3.27
CA PRO A 2 4.39 11.66 -2.48
C PRO A 2 5.30 12.88 -2.69
N ILE A 3 6.12 13.20 -1.68
CA ILE A 3 7.22 14.17 -1.79
C ILE A 3 8.36 13.57 -2.63
N GLY A 4 9.26 14.40 -3.17
CA GLY A 4 10.43 13.95 -3.95
C GLY A 4 10.17 13.68 -5.44
N GLY A 5 8.92 13.72 -5.90
CA GLY A 5 8.57 13.74 -7.32
C GLY A 5 9.17 12.58 -8.12
N HIS A 6 9.64 12.88 -9.35
CA HIS A 6 10.22 11.88 -10.25
C HIS A 6 11.51 11.26 -9.73
N VAL A 7 12.33 12.03 -9.01
CA VAL A 7 13.61 11.53 -8.48
C VAL A 7 13.36 10.36 -7.54
N LEU A 8 12.45 10.53 -6.57
CA LEU A 8 12.12 9.45 -5.64
C LEU A 8 11.35 8.32 -6.35
N ALA A 9 10.48 8.64 -7.30
CA ALA A 9 9.76 7.63 -8.07
C ALA A 9 10.70 6.69 -8.83
N HIS A 10 11.75 7.24 -9.45
CA HIS A 10 12.67 6.48 -10.29
C HIS A 10 13.69 5.67 -9.47
N ALA A 11 14.02 6.14 -8.26
CA ALA A 11 14.96 5.45 -7.36
C ALA A 11 14.32 4.26 -6.64
N SER A 12 13.00 4.27 -6.42
CA SER A 12 12.29 3.18 -5.75
C SER A 12 11.92 2.06 -6.72
N ALA A 13 12.31 0.82 -6.41
CA ALA A 13 11.92 -0.35 -7.20
C ALA A 13 10.46 -0.78 -6.96
N THR A 14 9.91 -0.55 -5.77
CA THR A 14 8.54 -0.93 -5.42
C THR A 14 7.85 0.19 -4.65
N ARG A 15 6.64 0.56 -5.05
CA ARG A 15 5.89 1.65 -4.42
C ARG A 15 4.47 1.22 -4.10
N ILE A 16 4.08 1.41 -2.83
CA ILE A 16 2.74 1.07 -2.33
C ILE A 16 2.06 2.37 -1.85
N MET A 17 0.83 2.59 -2.30
CA MET A 17 -0.04 3.66 -1.81
C MET A 17 -0.99 3.09 -0.76
N LEU A 18 -0.91 3.63 0.45
CA LEU A 18 -1.81 3.26 1.55
C LEU A 18 -2.93 4.29 1.67
N ARG A 19 -4.17 3.83 1.79
CA ARG A 19 -5.35 4.67 2.05
C ARG A 19 -6.24 4.05 3.12
N LYS A 20 -7.01 4.88 3.83
CA LYS A 20 -8.05 4.39 4.74
C LYS A 20 -9.22 3.80 3.94
N GLY A 21 -9.69 2.62 4.34
CA GLY A 21 -10.90 1.98 3.85
C GLY A 21 -12.11 2.35 4.69
N ARG A 22 -13.13 1.48 4.73
CA ARG A 22 -14.32 1.67 5.56
C ARG A 22 -14.08 1.14 6.97
N GLY A 23 -14.44 1.91 8.00
CA GLY A 23 -14.21 1.50 9.39
C GLY A 23 -12.72 1.30 9.68
N GLU A 24 -12.37 0.10 10.15
CA GLU A 24 -11.00 -0.29 10.50
C GLU A 24 -10.17 -0.75 9.30
N GLU A 25 -10.79 -0.95 8.14
CA GLU A 25 -10.09 -1.36 6.93
C GLU A 25 -9.10 -0.30 6.44
N ARG A 26 -8.06 -0.80 5.78
CA ARG A 26 -7.03 -0.08 5.06
C ARG A 26 -6.85 -0.76 3.71
N VAL A 27 -6.47 0.03 2.71
CA VAL A 27 -6.23 -0.47 1.36
C VAL A 27 -4.81 -0.15 0.96
N GLY A 28 -4.05 -1.17 0.59
CA GLY A 28 -2.73 -1.04 -0.01
C GLY A 28 -2.82 -1.25 -1.51
N LYS A 29 -2.47 -0.23 -2.30
CA LYS A 29 -2.35 -0.35 -3.76
C LYS A 29 -0.88 -0.46 -4.14
N LEU A 30 -0.49 -1.52 -4.83
CA LEU A 30 0.78 -1.57 -5.55
C LEU A 30 0.70 -0.60 -6.73
N GLN A 31 1.42 0.52 -6.64
CA GLN A 31 1.43 1.53 -7.69
C GLN A 31 2.44 1.22 -8.78
N ASP A 32 3.55 0.59 -8.41
CA ASP A 32 4.68 0.38 -9.30
C ASP A 32 5.57 -0.74 -8.75
N SER A 33 5.97 -1.66 -9.63
CA SER A 33 6.90 -2.76 -9.35
C SER A 33 7.36 -3.39 -10.66
N PRO A 34 8.63 -3.80 -10.80
CA PRO A 34 9.09 -4.57 -11.97
C PRO A 34 8.53 -6.00 -11.98
N ASP A 35 8.21 -6.57 -10.81
CA ASP A 35 7.95 -8.01 -10.67
C ASP A 35 6.46 -8.37 -10.64
N MET A 36 5.58 -7.38 -10.40
CA MET A 36 4.16 -7.62 -10.15
C MET A 36 3.28 -6.52 -10.77
N PRO A 37 2.13 -6.87 -11.37
CA PRO A 37 1.20 -5.88 -11.91
C PRO A 37 0.51 -5.08 -10.79
N GLU A 38 0.02 -3.88 -11.13
CA GLU A 38 -0.78 -3.07 -10.20
C GLU A 38 -1.97 -3.85 -9.64
N LYS A 39 -2.09 -3.88 -8.31
CA LYS A 39 -3.18 -4.56 -7.59
C LYS A 39 -3.47 -3.86 -6.27
N GLU A 40 -4.68 -4.01 -5.76
CA GLU A 40 -5.10 -3.59 -4.41
C GLU A 40 -5.33 -4.80 -3.50
N CYS A 41 -5.03 -4.63 -2.22
CA CYS A 41 -5.44 -5.54 -1.14
C CYS A 41 -6.03 -4.75 0.04
N VAL A 42 -6.85 -5.43 0.83
CA VAL A 42 -7.42 -4.90 2.07
C VAL A 42 -6.68 -5.50 3.26
N TYR A 43 -6.38 -4.69 4.25
CA TYR A 43 -5.77 -5.09 5.52
C TYR A 43 -6.38 -4.29 6.66
N ILE A 44 -6.23 -4.75 7.90
CA ILE A 44 -6.59 -3.99 9.11
C ILE A 44 -5.36 -3.77 9.98
N ILE A 45 -5.49 -2.89 10.98
CA ILE A 45 -4.45 -2.67 12.01
C ILE A 45 -5.06 -3.04 13.35
N GLY A 46 -4.82 -4.27 13.80
CA GLY A 46 -5.26 -4.79 15.09
C GLY A 46 -4.24 -4.54 16.22
N GLU A 47 -4.51 -5.07 17.41
CA GLU A 47 -3.65 -4.87 18.60
C GLU A 47 -2.21 -5.37 18.40
N LYS A 48 -2.02 -6.40 17.58
CA LYS A 48 -0.70 -6.99 17.28
C LYS A 48 -0.04 -6.42 16.01
N GLY A 49 -0.66 -5.44 15.36
CA GLY A 49 -0.15 -4.84 14.12
C GLY A 49 -1.03 -5.14 12.90
N ILE A 50 -0.41 -5.37 11.74
CA ILE A 50 -1.11 -5.60 10.47
C ILE A 50 -1.62 -7.04 10.42
N CYS A 51 -2.91 -7.22 10.13
CA CYS A 51 -3.53 -8.53 9.95
C CYS A 51 -4.60 -8.49 8.85
N ASP A 52 -5.05 -9.67 8.43
CA ASP A 52 -6.12 -9.80 7.46
C ASP A 52 -7.47 -9.41 8.09
N PRO A 53 -8.44 -8.90 7.32
CA PRO A 53 -9.74 -8.49 7.87
C PRO A 53 -10.57 -9.63 8.49
N ASP A 54 -10.31 -10.86 8.04
CA ASP A 54 -11.03 -12.07 8.47
C ASP A 54 -10.32 -12.82 9.62
N ASP A 55 -9.18 -12.30 10.09
CA ASP A 55 -8.32 -12.91 11.13
C ASP A 55 -8.72 -12.51 12.55
#